data_AF-A0A929TEU4-F1
#
_entry.id   AF-A0A929TEU4-F1
#
_cell.length_a   1.000
_cell.length_b   1.000
_cell.length_c   1.000
_cell.angle_alpha   90.00
_cell.angle_beta   90.00
_cell.angle_gamma   90.00
#
_symmetry.space_group_name_H-M   'P 1'
#
loop_
_entity.id
_entity.type
_entity.pdbx_description
1 polymer ?
#
loop_
_entity_poly.entity_id
_entity_poly.type
_entity_poly.pdbx_seq_one_letter_code
_entity_poly.pdbx_strand_id
1 'polypeptide(L)'
;FFSITDEKMVEENGHFYPVIALEAKAEETPSQMEDSRLLAVMDAFGPILLRKKDPVLKKFLQREERKAHSLLEELEKRAVRENRMRELTEELAQIQLALSIVRDS
;
A
#
# COMPACT_ATOMS: atom_id res chain seq x y z
N PHE A 1 1.91 -18.53 -16.28
CA PHE A 1 1.72 -17.20 -15.69
C PHE A 1 0.60 -17.28 -14.66
N PHE A 2 0.58 -16.38 -13.68
CA PHE A 2 -0.52 -16.29 -12.72
C PHE A 2 -1.15 -14.91 -12.86
N SER A 3 -2.47 -14.84 -12.75
CA SER A 3 -3.18 -13.58 -12.61
C SER A 3 -3.87 -13.52 -11.27
N ILE A 4 -3.76 -12.37 -10.60
CA ILE A 4 -4.55 -12.07 -9.41
C ILE A 4 -6.00 -11.90 -9.84
N THR A 5 -6.90 -12.70 -9.28
CA THR A 5 -8.33 -12.68 -9.61
C THR A 5 -9.15 -11.96 -8.55
N ASP A 6 -8.72 -12.02 -7.30
CA ASP A 6 -9.30 -11.26 -6.20
C ASP A 6 -8.26 -11.01 -5.11
N GLU A 7 -8.50 -9.98 -4.31
CA GLU A 7 -7.74 -9.70 -3.10
C GLU A 7 -8.68 -9.29 -1.99
N LYS A 8 -8.39 -9.65 -0.75
CA LYS A 8 -9.12 -9.20 0.44
C LYS A 8 -8.16 -8.91 1.58
N MET A 9 -8.41 -7.85 2.34
CA MET A 9 -7.69 -7.61 3.58
C MET A 9 -8.56 -8.04 4.76
N VAL A 10 -7.96 -8.74 5.72
CA VAL A 10 -8.61 -9.23 6.93
C VAL A 10 -7.89 -8.65 8.14
N GLU A 11 -8.66 -8.16 9.11
CA GLU A 11 -8.13 -7.77 10.41
C GLU A 11 -8.49 -8.86 11.44
N GLU A 12 -7.47 -9.42 12.09
CA GLU A 12 -7.63 -10.42 13.14
C GLU A 12 -6.70 -10.10 14.30
N ASN A 13 -7.24 -9.96 15.51
CA ASN A 13 -6.49 -9.61 16.73
C ASN A 13 -5.59 -8.37 16.56
N GLY A 14 -6.04 -7.36 15.82
CA GLY A 14 -5.31 -6.11 15.53
C GLY A 14 -4.18 -6.25 14.48
N HIS A 15 -4.00 -7.45 13.91
CA HIS A 15 -3.11 -7.72 12.80
C HIS A 15 -3.88 -7.67 11.49
N PHE A 16 -3.20 -7.29 10.40
CA PHE A 16 -3.81 -7.11 9.10
C PHE A 16 -3.16 -8.05 8.10
N TYR A 17 -3.98 -8.84 7.40
CA TYR A 17 -3.53 -9.90 6.51
C TYR A 17 -4.12 -9.69 5.10
N PRO A 18 -3.28 -9.56 4.06
CA PRO A 18 -3.73 -9.65 2.69
C PRO A 18 -3.96 -11.13 2.30
N VAL A 19 -5.08 -11.40 1.65
CA VAL A 19 -5.44 -12.68 1.06
C VAL A 19 -5.55 -12.46 -0.44
N ILE A 20 -4.78 -13.22 -1.23
CA ILE A 20 -4.69 -13.08 -2.68
C ILE A 20 -5.19 -14.36 -3.33
N ALA A 21 -6.16 -14.25 -4.23
CA ALA A 21 -6.63 -15.33 -5.08
C ALA A 21 -5.90 -15.29 -6.42
N LEU A 22 -5.41 -16.44 -6.88
CA LEU A 22 -4.62 -16.58 -8.10
C LEU A 22 -5.23 -17.65 -9.00
N GLU A 23 -5.18 -17.41 -10.32
CA GLU A 23 -5.48 -18.41 -11.33
C GLU A 23 -4.27 -18.61 -12.26
N ALA A 24 -4.05 -19.86 -12.68
CA ALA A 24 -3.02 -20.19 -13.66
C ALA A 24 -3.49 -19.80 -15.07
N LYS A 25 -2.66 -19.04 -15.78
CA LYS A 25 -2.88 -18.63 -17.17
C LYS A 25 -1.75 -19.08 -18.09
N ALA A 26 -2.14 -19.44 -19.31
CA ALA A 26 -1.25 -19.65 -20.44
C ALA A 26 -0.91 -18.27 -21.04
N GLU A 27 0.15 -17.67 -20.50
CA GLU A 27 0.75 -16.39 -20.91
C GLU A 27 -0.11 -15.12 -20.74
N GLU A 28 0.50 -14.08 -20.15
CA GLU A 28 0.02 -12.71 -20.26
C GLU A 28 1.20 -11.81 -20.64
N THR A 29 0.98 -10.98 -21.65
CA THR A 29 1.84 -9.86 -22.02
C THR A 29 1.68 -8.75 -20.98
N PRO A 30 2.78 -8.12 -20.50
CA PRO A 30 2.66 -6.99 -19.57
C PRO A 30 1.89 -5.85 -20.25
N SER A 31 0.80 -5.38 -19.64
CA SER A 31 0.11 -4.17 -20.09
C SER A 31 0.98 -2.94 -19.81
N GLN A 32 0.91 -1.99 -20.74
CA GLN A 32 1.81 -0.86 -20.90
C GLN A 32 1.84 0.12 -19.72
N MET A 33 3.03 0.72 -19.52
CA MET A 33 3.36 1.94 -18.76
C MET A 33 2.22 2.58 -17.96
N GLU A 34 1.94 2.03 -16.79
CA GLU A 34 1.29 2.77 -15.72
C GLU A 34 2.28 3.80 -15.13
N ASP A 35 1.76 4.91 -14.60
CA ASP A 35 2.59 5.86 -13.83
C ASP A 35 3.39 5.08 -12.80
N SER A 36 4.72 5.22 -12.81
CA SER A 36 5.63 4.49 -11.92
C SER A 36 5.25 4.63 -10.43
N ARG A 37 4.61 5.74 -10.04
CA ARG A 37 4.12 5.93 -8.66
C ARG A 37 2.84 5.15 -8.38
N LEU A 38 1.92 5.12 -9.34
CA LEU A 38 0.68 4.35 -9.21
C LEU A 38 0.98 2.85 -9.20
N LEU A 39 1.90 2.41 -10.06
CA LEU A 39 2.38 1.02 -10.08
C LEU A 39 3.02 0.63 -8.74
N ALA A 40 3.88 1.49 -8.17
CA ALA A 40 4.47 1.24 -6.86
C ALA A 40 3.41 1.13 -5.75
N VAL A 41 2.34 1.93 -5.81
CA VAL A 41 1.21 1.85 -4.87
C VAL A 41 0.40 0.58 -5.08
N MET A 42 0.17 0.17 -6.32
CA MET A 42 -0.52 -1.08 -6.66
C MET A 42 0.27 -2.30 -6.18
N ASP A 43 1.59 -2.33 -6.41
CA ASP A 43 2.48 -3.39 -5.93
C ASP A 43 2.53 -3.46 -4.40
N ALA A 44 2.51 -2.30 -3.72
CA ALA A 44 2.61 -2.24 -2.26
C ALA A 44 1.32 -2.63 -1.54
N PHE A 45 0.15 -2.24 -2.07
CA PHE A 45 -1.12 -2.33 -1.34
C PHE A 45 -2.18 -3.23 -1.99
N GLY A 46 -1.88 -3.82 -3.14
CA GLY A 46 -2.80 -4.68 -3.87
C GLY A 46 -3.69 -3.90 -4.83
N PRO A 47 -3.59 -4.11 -6.16
CA PRO A 47 -4.37 -3.36 -7.14
C PRO A 47 -5.88 -3.59 -7.01
N ILE A 48 -6.31 -4.80 -6.64
CA ILE A 48 -7.72 -5.13 -6.47
C ILE A 48 -8.24 -4.54 -5.15
N LEU A 49 -7.45 -4.59 -4.07
CA LEU A 49 -7.80 -3.94 -2.80
C LEU A 49 -8.04 -2.43 -2.96
N LEU A 50 -7.14 -1.76 -3.68
CA LEU A 50 -7.25 -0.33 -3.98
C LEU A 50 -8.48 -0.03 -4.83
N ARG A 51 -8.67 -0.77 -5.94
CA ARG A 51 -9.80 -0.59 -6.86
C ARG A 51 -11.15 -0.75 -6.16
N LYS A 52 -11.28 -1.76 -5.29
CA LYS A 52 -12.53 -2.01 -4.57
C LYS A 52 -12.70 -1.15 -3.31
N LYS A 53 -11.72 -0.31 -2.99
CA LYS A 53 -11.69 0.55 -1.79
C LYS A 53 -11.93 -0.26 -0.52
N ASP A 54 -11.17 -1.34 -0.34
CA ASP A 54 -11.37 -2.27 0.78
C ASP A 54 -11.36 -1.51 2.13
N PRO A 55 -12.41 -1.64 2.97
CA PRO A 55 -12.52 -0.87 4.20
C PRO A 55 -11.46 -1.27 5.24
N VAL A 56 -10.98 -2.52 5.21
CA VAL A 56 -9.90 -3.00 6.08
C VAL A 56 -8.56 -2.45 5.60
N LEU A 57 -8.33 -2.37 4.27
CA LEU A 57 -7.17 -1.66 3.71
C LEU A 57 -7.17 -0.19 4.12
N LYS A 58 -8.31 0.50 4.03
CA LYS A 58 -8.42 1.89 4.48
C LYS A 58 -8.03 2.06 5.95
N LYS A 59 -8.54 1.17 6.83
CA LYS A 59 -8.20 1.19 8.25
C LYS A 59 -6.71 0.93 8.49
N PHE A 60 -6.11 -0.01 7.75
CA PHE A 60 -4.68 -0.28 7.78
C PHE A 60 -3.88 0.97 7.39
N LEU A 61 -4.16 1.56 6.22
CA LEU A 61 -3.46 2.73 5.71
C LEU A 61 -3.52 3.92 6.68
N GLN A 62 -4.69 4.19 7.27
CA GLN A 62 -4.84 5.23 8.31
C GLN A 62 -4.02 4.96 9.56
N ARG A 63 -3.82 3.68 9.93
CA ARG A 63 -2.96 3.31 11.05
C ARG A 63 -1.49 3.50 10.69
N GLU A 64 -1.08 3.07 9.50
CA GLU A 64 0.32 3.20 9.06
C GLU A 64 0.70 4.67 8.81
N GLU A 65 -0.21 5.52 8.30
CA GLU A 65 -0.02 6.97 8.17
C GLU A 65 0.33 7.60 9.54
N ARG A 66 -0.45 7.28 10.59
CA ARG A 66 -0.19 7.79 11.95
C ARG A 66 1.15 7.31 12.52
N LYS A 67 1.51 6.05 12.28
CA LYS A 67 2.79 5.50 12.72
C LYS A 67 3.97 6.15 12.01
N ALA A 68 3.86 6.35 10.70
CA ALA A 68 4.90 6.98 9.88
C ALA A 68 5.13 8.43 10.31
N HIS A 69 4.07 9.21 10.54
CA HIS A 69 4.19 10.55 11.11
C HIS A 69 4.87 10.56 12.49
N SER A 70 4.42 9.68 13.40
CA SER A 70 5.02 9.59 14.74
C SER A 70 6.51 9.25 14.68
N LEU A 71 6.89 8.33 13.79
CA LEU A 71 8.29 7.93 13.61
C LEU A 71 9.13 9.02 12.96
N LEU A 72 8.60 9.76 11.98
CA LEU A 72 9.29 10.92 11.37
C LEU A 72 9.60 11.97 12.44
N GLU A 73 8.61 12.36 13.25
CA GLU A 73 8.80 13.32 14.33
C GLU A 73 9.86 12.87 15.36
N GLU A 74 9.90 11.57 15.67
CA GLU A 74 10.93 11.01 16.55
C GLU A 74 12.33 11.03 15.93
N LEU A 75 12.44 10.72 14.63
CA LEU A 75 13.72 10.69 13.92
C LEU A 75 14.31 12.10 13.75
N GLU A 76 13.46 13.09 13.45
CA GLU A 76 13.84 14.50 13.37
C GLU A 76 14.43 14.99 14.70
N LYS A 77 13.79 14.66 15.83
CA LYS A 77 14.27 15.02 17.18
C LYS A 77 15.62 14.40 17.54
N ARG A 78 15.92 13.21 17.00
CA ARG A 78 17.14 12.46 17.31
C ARG A 78 18.30 12.77 16.34
N ALA A 79 18.11 13.68 15.37
CA ALA A 79 19.08 13.99 14.31
C ALA A 79 19.64 12.72 13.62
N VAL A 80 18.77 11.73 13.40
CA VAL A 80 19.14 10.42 12.84
C VAL A 80 19.31 10.49 11.32
N ARG A 81 20.16 9.59 10.79
CA ARG A 81 20.54 9.37 9.38
C ARG A 81 19.46 9.78 8.36
N GLU A 82 19.82 10.71 7.47
CA GLU A 82 18.98 11.24 6.37
C GLU A 82 18.33 10.15 5.51
N ASN A 83 19.04 9.05 5.23
CA ASN A 83 18.52 7.94 4.40
C ASN A 83 17.24 7.33 4.99
N ARG A 84 17.16 7.16 6.31
CA ARG A 84 15.98 6.56 6.95
C ARG A 84 14.77 7.49 6.88
N MET A 85 15.00 8.80 7.03
CA MET A 85 13.92 9.79 6.88
C MET A 85 13.41 9.83 5.45
N ARG A 86 14.30 9.73 4.47
CA ARG A 86 13.92 9.68 3.05
C ARG A 86 13.05 8.47 2.73
N GLU A 87 13.48 7.26 3.12
CA GLU A 87 12.68 6.03 2.94
C GLU A 87 11.29 6.18 3.56
N LEU A 88 11.22 6.66 4.79
CA LEU A 88 9.96 6.84 5.50
C LEU A 88 9.05 7.91 4.87
N THR A 89 9.65 8.95 4.28
CA THR A 89 8.91 9.98 3.53
C THR A 89 8.33 9.40 2.23
N GLU A 90 9.09 8.55 1.53
CA GLU A 90 8.63 7.84 0.33
C GLU A 90 7.49 6.86 0.68
N GLU A 91 7.63 6.09 1.76
CA GLU A 91 6.56 5.22 2.30
C GLU A 91 5.29 6.03 2.65
N LEU A 92 5.45 7.17 3.34
CA LEU A 92 4.33 8.04 3.68
C LEU A 92 3.62 8.59 2.43
N ALA A 93 4.39 8.99 1.41
CA ALA A 93 3.82 9.46 0.15
C ALA A 93 3.01 8.37 -0.57
N GLN A 94 3.49 7.12 -0.55
CA GLN A 94 2.75 5.98 -1.08
C GLN A 94 1.45 5.72 -0.28
N ILE A 95 1.52 5.76 1.06
CA ILE A 95 0.34 5.60 1.93
C ILE A 95 -0.69 6.71 1.65
N GLN A 96 -0.26 7.95 1.50
CA GLN A 96 -1.15 9.09 1.23
C GLN A 96 -1.81 8.97 -0.14
N LEU A 97 -1.08 8.54 -1.17
CA LEU A 97 -1.63 8.27 -2.49
C LEU A 97 -2.63 7.10 -2.46
N ALA A 98 -2.32 6.02 -1.75
CA ALA A 98 -3.26 4.92 -1.52
C ALA A 98 -4.52 5.40 -0.78
N LEU A 99 -4.37 6.25 0.23
CA LEU A 99 -5.47 6.85 0.98
C LEU A 99 -6.35 7.74 0.10
N SER A 100 -5.79 8.53 -0.83
CA SER A 100 -6.61 9.32 -1.74
C SER A 100 -7.45 8.43 -2.66
N ILE A 101 -6.90 7.32 -3.14
CA ILE A 101 -7.64 6.35 -3.98
C ILE A 101 -8.85 5.76 -3.22
N VAL A 102 -8.69 5.44 -1.93
CA VAL A 102 -9.76 4.82 -1.12
C VAL A 102 -10.66 5.81 -0.37
N ARG A 103 -10.43 7.13 -0.47
CA ARG A 103 -11.21 8.17 0.22
C ARG A 103 -12.44 8.64 -0.57
N ASP A 104 -12.42 8.60 -1.91
CA ASP A 104 -13.47 9.19 -2.75
C ASP A 104 -14.79 8.39 -2.75
N SER A 105 -15.63 8.55 -1.72
CA SER A 105 -17.02 8.05 -1.67
C SER A 105 -17.92 9.06 -1.00
#